data_AF-A0A7Y5SKB5-F1
#
_entry.id   AF-A0A7Y5SKB5-F1
#
_cell.length_a   1.000
_cell.length_b   1.000
_cell.length_c   1.000
_cell.angle_alpha   90.00
_cell.angle_beta   90.00
_cell.angle_gamma   90.00
#
_symmetry.space_group_name_H-M   'P 1'
#
loop_
_entity.id
_entity.type
_entity.pdbx_description
1 polymer ?
#
loop_
_entity_poly.entity_id
_entity_poly.type
_entity_poly.pdbx_seq_one_letter_code
_entity_poly.pdbx_strand_id
1 'polypeptide(L)'
;MQQQASLLEPLIASGKLYADRRANAVFALVAGKAQQPVGAELRGAASRVWRGMAGGTNKDLGYFWIGVRGSREIVLCESAIDAISCFQIDPDRICVSGPGAVSLWLGNLLL
;
A
#
# COMPACT_ATOMS: atom_id res chain seq x y z
N MET A 1 9.44 -23.30 -4.08
CA MET A 1 8.64 -22.34 -4.86
C MET A 1 7.29 -21.94 -4.21
N GLN A 2 7.02 -22.25 -2.93
CA GLN A 2 5.69 -22.01 -2.32
C GLN A 2 5.49 -20.68 -1.58
N GLN A 3 6.52 -19.82 -1.49
CA GLN A 3 6.51 -18.68 -0.57
C GLN A 3 5.94 -17.37 -1.16
N GLN A 4 5.75 -17.31 -2.48
CA GLN A 4 5.38 -16.08 -3.17
C GLN A 4 3.85 -15.89 -3.28
N ALA A 5 3.10 -17.00 -3.39
CA ALA A 5 1.63 -16.98 -3.38
C ALA A 5 1.08 -16.60 -1.99
N SER A 6 1.73 -17.07 -0.92
CA SER A 6 1.26 -16.87 0.46
C SER A 6 1.27 -15.41 0.94
N LEU A 7 2.09 -14.54 0.34
CA LEU A 7 2.13 -13.12 0.74
C LEU A 7 0.97 -12.31 0.13
N LEU A 8 0.59 -12.63 -1.11
CA LEU A 8 -0.42 -11.85 -1.83
C LEU A 8 -1.83 -12.26 -1.44
N GLU A 9 -2.05 -13.53 -1.08
CA GLU A 9 -3.35 -14.06 -0.66
C GLU A 9 -4.00 -13.23 0.46
N PRO A 10 -3.33 -12.91 1.59
CA PRO A 10 -3.90 -12.04 2.62
C PRO A 10 -4.25 -10.64 2.11
N LEU A 11 -3.45 -10.06 1.23
CA LEU A 11 -3.68 -8.72 0.67
C LEU A 11 -4.91 -8.71 -0.25
N ILE A 12 -5.08 -9.77 -1.03
CA ILE A 12 -6.24 -9.99 -1.89
C ILE A 12 -7.48 -10.22 -1.04
N ALA A 13 -7.40 -11.10 -0.05
CA ALA A 13 -8.49 -11.39 0.87
C ALA A 13 -8.95 -10.14 1.64
N SER A 14 -8.02 -9.25 2.02
CA SER A 14 -8.35 -8.00 2.71
C SER A 14 -8.75 -6.86 1.77
N GLY A 15 -8.78 -7.07 0.45
CA GLY A 15 -9.07 -6.02 -0.54
C GLY A 15 -7.99 -4.93 -0.68
N LYS A 16 -6.79 -5.16 -0.13
CA LYS A 16 -5.65 -4.23 -0.23
C LYS A 16 -5.00 -4.28 -1.60
N LEU A 17 -5.07 -5.43 -2.26
CA LEU A 17 -4.56 -5.67 -3.60
C LEU A 17 -5.61 -6.42 -4.41
N TYR A 18 -5.95 -5.95 -5.60
CA TYR A 18 -6.85 -6.67 -6.50
C TYR A 18 -6.59 -6.33 -7.97
N ALA A 19 -7.17 -7.12 -8.88
CA ALA A 19 -7.14 -6.83 -10.31
C ALA A 19 -8.41 -6.09 -10.72
N ASP A 20 -8.29 -4.98 -11.48
CA ASP A 20 -9.45 -4.34 -12.09
C ASP A 20 -9.85 -5.00 -13.43
N ARG A 21 -10.94 -4.53 -14.04
CA ARG A 21 -11.43 -5.03 -15.34
C ARG A 21 -10.45 -4.84 -16.50
N ARG A 22 -9.41 -4.00 -16.34
CA ARG A 22 -8.39 -3.71 -17.34
C ARG A 22 -7.09 -4.48 -17.06
N ALA A 23 -7.11 -5.44 -16.13
CA ALA A 23 -5.95 -6.20 -15.68
C ALA A 23 -4.83 -5.31 -15.11
N ASN A 24 -5.20 -4.21 -14.44
CA ASN A 24 -4.26 -3.47 -13.60
C ASN A 24 -4.21 -4.09 -12.21
N ALA A 25 -3.02 -4.13 -11.61
CA ALA A 25 -2.89 -4.31 -10.17
C ALA A 25 -3.29 -3.02 -9.47
N VAL A 26 -4.27 -3.11 -8.59
CA VAL A 26 -4.85 -2.00 -7.82
C VAL A 26 -4.47 -2.15 -6.37
N PHE A 27 -3.81 -1.13 -5.82
CA PHE A 27 -3.38 -1.07 -4.44
C PHE A 27 -4.23 -0.04 -3.70
N ALA A 28 -5.10 -0.49 -2.82
CA ALA A 28 -6.03 0.38 -2.11
C ALA A 28 -5.28 1.31 -1.15
N LEU A 29 -5.54 2.61 -1.26
CA LEU A 29 -5.05 3.62 -0.36
C LEU A 29 -6.09 3.92 0.70
N VAL A 30 -5.62 4.04 1.94
CA VAL A 30 -6.45 4.28 3.10
C VAL A 30 -6.03 5.56 3.81
N ALA A 31 -6.93 6.12 4.62
CA ALA A 31 -6.65 7.26 5.48
C ALA A 31 -7.20 7.06 6.90
N GLY A 32 -6.51 7.69 7.87
CA GLY A 32 -6.92 7.72 9.27
C GLY A 32 -6.86 6.38 10.00
N LYS A 33 -7.20 6.40 11.30
CA LYS A 33 -7.17 5.20 12.17
C LYS A 33 -8.17 4.13 11.74
N ALA A 34 -9.30 4.54 11.16
CA ALA A 34 -10.33 3.65 10.66
C ALA A 34 -9.99 3.00 9.31
N GLN A 35 -8.84 3.35 8.70
CA GLN A 35 -8.38 2.74 7.44
C GLN A 35 -9.39 2.91 6.30
N GLN A 36 -9.99 4.10 6.22
CA GLN A 36 -11.04 4.36 5.25
C GLN A 36 -10.44 4.44 3.84
N PRO A 37 -10.99 3.74 2.84
CA PRO A 37 -10.52 3.85 1.47
C PRO A 37 -10.65 5.28 0.94
N VAL A 38 -9.57 5.84 0.41
CA VAL A 38 -9.52 7.21 -0.15
C VAL A 38 -8.97 7.28 -1.57
N GLY A 39 -8.62 6.13 -2.15
CA GLY A 39 -8.15 6.03 -3.52
C GLY A 39 -7.39 4.74 -3.77
N ALA A 40 -6.66 4.70 -4.87
CA ALA A 40 -5.80 3.57 -5.19
C ALA A 40 -4.61 3.97 -6.06
N GLU A 41 -3.47 3.31 -5.83
CA GLU A 41 -2.36 3.29 -6.79
C GLU A 41 -2.64 2.18 -7.83
N LEU A 42 -2.36 2.46 -9.10
CA LEU A 42 -2.56 1.56 -10.22
C LEU A 42 -1.24 1.21 -10.89
N ARG A 43 -1.05 -0.08 -11.19
CA ARG A 43 0.05 -0.58 -12.00
C ARG A 43 -0.48 -1.44 -13.13
N GLY A 44 -0.15 -1.07 -14.36
CA GLY A 44 -0.47 -1.90 -15.52
C GLY A 44 0.30 -3.22 -15.45
N ALA A 45 -0.42 -4.34 -15.51
CA ALA A 45 0.17 -5.69 -15.57
C ALA A 45 0.19 -6.28 -16.99
N ALA A 46 -0.27 -5.52 -17.99
CA ALA A 46 -0.24 -5.88 -19.40
C ALA A 46 1.11 -5.51 -20.06
N SER A 47 1.19 -5.67 -21.38
CA SER A 47 2.41 -5.46 -22.19
C SER A 47 3.03 -4.05 -22.09
N ARG A 48 2.27 -3.04 -21.65
CA ARG A 48 2.78 -1.69 -21.43
C ARG A 48 2.89 -1.42 -19.93
N VAL A 49 4.13 -1.20 -19.47
CA VAL A 49 4.39 -0.72 -18.12
C VAL A 49 3.87 0.71 -17.99
N TRP A 50 2.94 0.92 -17.05
CA TRP A 50 2.48 2.24 -16.67
C TRP A 50 2.07 2.26 -15.20
N ARG A 51 2.13 3.45 -14.60
CA ARG A 51 1.68 3.72 -13.23
C ARG A 51 0.73 4.90 -13.22
N GLY A 52 -0.21 4.90 -12.29
CA GLY A 52 -1.12 6.02 -12.09
C GLY A 52 -1.92 5.88 -10.81
N MET A 53 -2.92 6.74 -10.66
CA MET A 53 -3.85 6.71 -9.53
C MET A 53 -5.26 6.51 -10.04
N ALA A 54 -6.12 5.86 -9.26
CA ALA A 54 -7.54 5.79 -9.57
C ALA A 54 -8.17 7.19 -9.56
N GLY A 55 -9.12 7.45 -10.45
CA GLY A 55 -9.87 8.71 -10.47
C GLY A 55 -10.56 8.96 -9.12
N GLY A 56 -10.50 10.20 -8.62
CA GLY A 56 -11.05 10.56 -7.30
C GLY A 56 -10.12 10.24 -6.12
N THR A 57 -8.90 9.75 -6.37
CA THR A 57 -7.93 9.51 -5.29
C THR A 57 -7.53 10.81 -4.60
N ASN A 58 -7.67 10.84 -3.27
CA ASN A 58 -7.08 11.89 -2.44
C ASN A 58 -5.61 11.57 -2.15
N LYS A 59 -4.73 12.01 -3.06
CA LYS A 59 -3.29 11.71 -3.03
C LYS A 59 -2.57 12.24 -1.79
N ASP A 60 -3.02 13.35 -1.21
CA ASP A 60 -2.32 14.04 -0.13
C ASP A 60 -2.63 13.40 1.24
N LEU A 61 -3.70 12.60 1.32
CA LEU A 61 -4.16 11.97 2.56
C LEU A 61 -4.06 10.44 2.55
N GLY A 62 -3.98 9.83 1.36
CA GLY A 62 -3.95 8.37 1.20
C GLY A 62 -2.56 7.77 1.30
N TYR A 63 -2.50 6.56 1.88
CA TYR A 63 -1.31 5.73 1.88
C TYR A 63 -1.68 4.25 1.73
N PHE A 64 -0.77 3.48 1.14
CA PHE A 64 -0.79 2.02 1.19
C PHE A 64 0.03 1.55 2.38
N TRP A 65 -0.33 0.40 2.98
CA TRP A 65 0.50 -0.20 4.00
C TRP A 65 0.35 -1.73 4.13
N ILE A 66 1.43 -2.35 4.58
CA ILE A 66 1.54 -3.75 4.96
C ILE A 66 2.46 -3.84 6.19
N GLY A 67 2.24 -4.80 7.09
CA GLY A 67 3.06 -4.94 8.29
C GLY A 67 2.37 -5.64 9.44
N VAL A 68 3.16 -5.95 10.46
CA VAL A 68 2.67 -6.48 11.74
C VAL A 68 2.30 -5.33 12.66
N ARG A 69 1.08 -5.38 13.22
CA ARG A 69 0.64 -4.39 14.23
C ARG A 69 1.55 -4.47 15.46
N GLY A 70 2.04 -3.33 15.92
CA GLY A 70 2.92 -3.24 17.09
C GLY A 70 4.42 -3.18 16.75
N SER A 71 4.80 -3.28 15.48
CA SER A 71 6.16 -2.95 15.07
C SER A 71 6.50 -1.50 15.42
N ARG A 72 7.73 -1.29 15.91
CA ARG A 72 8.27 0.03 16.27
C ARG A 72 9.00 0.69 15.11
N GLU A 73 9.19 -0.03 14.01
CA GLU A 73 9.91 0.45 12.84
C GLU A 73 8.97 0.59 11.66
N ILE A 74 9.08 1.74 10.98
CA ILE A 74 8.31 2.05 9.79
C ILE A 74 9.27 2.38 8.65
N VAL A 75 9.04 1.74 7.50
CA VAL A 75 9.78 2.00 6.27
C VAL A 75 8.87 2.77 5.31
N LEU A 76 9.30 3.98 4.95
CA LEU A 76 8.66 4.78 3.91
C LEU A 76 9.19 4.33 2.55
N CYS A 77 8.28 3.85 1.70
CA CYS A 77 8.56 3.36 0.37
C CYS A 77 7.98 4.30 -0.69
N GLU A 78 8.56 4.32 -1.90
CA GLU A 78 8.07 5.16 -2.99
C GLU A 78 6.71 4.68 -3.52
N SER A 79 6.49 3.36 -3.55
CA SER A 79 5.28 2.76 -4.12
C SER A 79 4.76 1.58 -3.31
N ALA A 80 3.52 1.17 -3.59
CA ALA A 80 2.92 0.00 -2.95
C ALA A 80 3.70 -1.30 -3.24
N ILE A 81 4.29 -1.44 -4.44
CA ILE A 81 5.14 -2.60 -4.77
C ILE A 81 6.42 -2.59 -3.93
N ASP A 82 7.04 -1.43 -3.74
CA ASP A 82 8.23 -1.30 -2.90
C ASP A 82 7.91 -1.65 -1.45
N ALA A 83 6.74 -1.25 -0.94
CA ALA A 83 6.28 -1.59 0.41
C ALA A 83 6.07 -3.10 0.59
N ILE A 84 5.45 -3.78 -0.39
CA ILE A 84 5.29 -5.24 -0.36
C ILE A 84 6.66 -5.95 -0.43
N SER A 85 7.54 -5.45 -1.29
CA SER A 85 8.89 -6.02 -1.47
C SER A 85 9.74 -5.85 -0.20
N CYS A 86 9.67 -4.68 0.43
CA CYS A 86 10.35 -4.39 1.69
C CYS A 86 9.85 -5.31 2.81
N PHE A 87 8.52 -5.48 2.93
CA PHE A 87 7.94 -6.40 3.91
C PHE A 87 8.31 -7.86 3.64
N GLN A 88 8.48 -8.26 2.38
CA GLN A 88 8.94 -9.61 2.06
C GLN A 88 10.40 -9.85 2.48
N ILE A 89 11.25 -8.81 2.41
CA ILE A 89 12.65 -8.87 2.84
C ILE A 89 12.76 -8.86 4.37
N ASP A 90 11.95 -8.04 5.04
CA ASP A 90 11.94 -7.90 6.50
C ASP A 90 10.49 -7.83 7.05
N PRO A 91 9.91 -8.99 7.42
CA PRO A 91 8.49 -9.09 7.81
C PRO A 91 8.13 -8.43 9.14
N ASP A 92 9.11 -8.03 9.95
CA ASP A 92 8.88 -7.47 11.28
C ASP A 92 8.62 -5.95 11.26
N ARG A 93 8.57 -5.35 10.07
CA ARG A 93 8.37 -3.90 9.87
C ARG A 93 6.98 -3.55 9.37
N ILE A 94 6.59 -2.31 9.61
CA ILE A 94 5.46 -1.68 8.89
C ILE A 94 6.03 -0.95 7.67
N CYS A 95 5.62 -1.36 6.48
CA CYS A 95 6.00 -0.73 5.23
C CYS A 95 4.82 0.07 4.69
N VAL A 96 5.05 1.34 4.36
CA VAL A 96 4.02 2.27 3.88
C VAL A 96 4.46 2.99 2.63
N SER A 97 3.52 3.39 1.78
CA SER A 97 3.80 4.27 0.64
C SER A 97 2.72 5.33 0.45
N GLY A 98 3.10 6.46 -0.13
CA GLY A 98 2.20 7.57 -0.44
C GLY A 98 2.28 8.75 0.54
N PRO A 99 1.89 9.96 0.11
CA PRO A 99 1.98 11.19 0.92
C PRO A 99 1.17 11.13 2.23
N GLY A 100 0.06 10.36 2.27
CA GLY A 100 -0.69 10.15 3.50
C GLY A 100 0.10 9.45 4.62
N ALA A 101 1.21 8.80 4.29
CA ALA A 101 2.05 8.13 5.28
C ALA A 101 2.80 9.13 6.17
N VAL A 102 3.22 10.27 5.61
CA VAL A 102 3.91 11.31 6.38
C VAL A 102 2.95 12.11 7.26
N SER A 103 1.70 12.27 6.83
CA SER A 103 0.67 12.97 7.62
C SER A 103 0.16 12.14 8.80
N LEU A 104 0.17 10.80 8.72
CA LEU A 104 -0.05 9.93 9.88
C LEU A 104 0.95 10.17 11.01
N TRP A 105 2.19 10.50 10.65
CA TRP A 105 3.29 10.72 11.58
C TRP A 105 3.34 12.15 12.12
N LEU A 106 3.15 13.15 11.26
CA LEU A 106 3.17 14.56 11.66
C LEU A 106 2.05 14.91 12.65
N GLY A 107 0.91 14.21 12.59
CA GLY A 107 -0.18 14.38 13.56
C GLY A 107 0.20 14.02 15.01
N ASN A 108 1.28 13.27 15.22
CA ASN A 108 1.82 12.94 16.55
C ASN A 108 3.16 13.66 16.86
N LEU A 109 3.70 14.47 15.95
CA LEU A 109 4.96 15.21 16.15
C LEU A 109 4.73 16.70 16.43
N LEU A 110 3.48 17.18 16.30
CA LEU A 110 3.08 18.59 16.49
C LEU A 110 1.95 18.77 17.53
N LEU A 111 1.69 17.76 18.37
CA LEU A 111 0.82 17.87 19.55
C LEU A 111 1.57 17.42 20.80
#